data_AF-A0A7L4AZ41-F1
#
_entry.id   AF-A0A7L4AZ41-F1
#
_cell.length_a   1.000
_cell.length_b   1.000
_cell.length_c   1.000
_cell.angle_alpha   90.00
_cell.angle_beta   90.00
_cell.angle_gamma   90.00
#
_symmetry.space_group_name_H-M   'P 1'
#
loop_
_entity.id
_entity.type
_entity.pdbx_description
1 polymer ?
#
loop_
_entity_poly.entity_id
_entity_poly.type
_entity_poly.pdbx_seq_one_letter_code
_entity_poly.pdbx_strand_id
1 'polypeptide(L)'
;SEYLAIFKKTVAMHEVFLCRVAAHPILRKDLNFHVFLEYNQDLSVRGKNKKEKLEDFFKNMVKSADGVIVSGVKDVDDFFEHERTFLVEYHNRVKDASAKSDKMTRSHKNVADDYNRIGSSLYALGTQDSTDICKFFLKVSELFDKTRKIEARVSADEDLKLSDLLKYYLRESQAAKDLLYRRSRSLVDYENANKALDKARAKNKDVLQAETTQQICCQKFEKISESAKQELIDFKTRRVAAFRKNLVELAELELKHAK
;
A
#
# COMPACT_ATOMS: atom_id res chain seq x y z
N SER A 1 -11.64 -17.33 17.42
CA SER A 1 -10.19 -17.03 17.55
C SER A 1 -9.67 -16.24 16.35
N GLU A 2 -10.08 -16.54 15.11
CA GLU A 2 -9.62 -15.85 13.88
C GLU A 2 -10.06 -14.37 13.79
N TYR A 3 -11.31 -14.05 14.14
CA TYR A 3 -11.80 -12.66 14.15
C TYR A 3 -10.94 -11.73 15.00
N LEU A 4 -10.56 -12.17 16.21
CA LEU A 4 -9.71 -11.39 17.11
C LEU A 4 -8.32 -11.16 16.53
N ALA A 5 -7.77 -12.15 15.81
CA ALA A 5 -6.48 -12.01 15.13
C ALA A 5 -6.55 -10.99 13.99
N ILE A 6 -7.61 -11.05 13.16
CA ILE A 6 -7.87 -10.07 12.09
C ILE A 6 -8.07 -8.67 12.67
N PHE A 7 -8.82 -8.56 13.77
CA PHE A 7 -9.05 -7.29 14.45
C PHE A 7 -7.74 -6.68 14.98
N LYS A 8 -6.93 -7.46 15.71
CA LYS A 8 -5.63 -7.00 16.23
C LYS A 8 -4.68 -6.58 15.10
N LYS A 9 -4.63 -7.36 14.01
CA LYS A 9 -3.87 -7.01 12.80
C LYS A 9 -4.33 -5.68 12.21
N THR A 10 -5.65 -5.51 12.09
CA THR A 10 -6.24 -4.26 11.59
C THR A 10 -5.89 -3.08 12.50
N VAL A 11 -5.99 -3.23 13.82
CA VAL A 11 -5.61 -2.19 14.79
C VAL A 11 -4.14 -1.81 14.64
N ALA A 12 -3.24 -2.79 14.61
CA ALA A 12 -1.80 -2.54 14.43
C ALA A 12 -1.50 -1.81 13.10
N MET A 13 -2.18 -2.17 12.02
CA MET A 13 -2.04 -1.45 10.74
C MET A 13 -2.48 0.02 10.83
N HIS A 14 -3.60 0.29 11.52
CA HIS A 14 -4.09 1.66 11.72
C HIS A 14 -3.18 2.45 12.66
N GLU A 15 -2.69 1.84 13.73
CA GLU A 15 -1.74 2.45 14.67
C GLU A 15 -0.47 2.91 13.93
N VAL A 16 0.17 2.01 13.17
CA VAL A 16 1.37 2.36 12.40
C VAL A 16 1.09 3.48 11.39
N PHE A 17 -0.08 3.47 10.75
CA PHE A 17 -0.50 4.55 9.86
C PHE A 17 -0.63 5.88 10.61
N LEU A 18 -1.37 5.93 11.72
CA LEU A 18 -1.58 7.15 12.51
C LEU A 18 -0.28 7.69 13.10
N CYS A 19 0.57 6.82 13.66
CA CYS A 19 1.89 7.22 14.15
C CYS A 19 2.73 7.87 13.04
N ARG A 20 2.64 7.36 11.81
CA ARG A 20 3.36 7.94 10.68
C ARG A 20 2.80 9.30 10.27
N VAL A 21 1.48 9.44 10.20
CA VAL A 21 0.85 10.74 9.90
C VAL A 21 1.23 11.77 10.97
N ALA A 22 1.23 11.38 12.24
CA ALA A 22 1.65 12.22 13.37
C ALA A 22 3.16 12.55 13.37
N ALA A 23 4.02 11.65 12.88
CA ALA A 23 5.45 11.90 12.74
C ALA A 23 5.79 12.81 11.54
N HIS A 24 4.89 12.93 10.57
CA HIS A 24 5.13 13.71 9.35
C HIS A 24 5.13 15.22 9.64
N PRO A 25 6.17 15.99 9.27
CA PRO A 25 6.30 17.41 9.64
C PRO A 25 5.11 18.29 9.21
N ILE A 26 4.54 17.98 8.03
CA ILE A 26 3.38 18.65 7.43
C ILE A 26 2.05 18.04 7.89
N LEU A 27 1.79 16.75 7.63
CA LEU A 27 0.48 16.12 7.87
C LEU A 27 0.04 16.14 9.33
N ARG A 28 0.98 16.13 10.29
CA ARG A 28 0.66 16.24 11.72
C ARG A 28 -0.06 17.54 12.10
N LYS A 29 0.01 18.57 11.24
CA LYS A 29 -0.62 19.88 11.44
C LYS A 29 -1.95 20.00 10.69
N ASP A 30 -2.41 18.93 10.03
CA ASP A 30 -3.65 18.96 9.27
C ASP A 30 -4.86 19.07 10.22
N LEU A 31 -5.75 20.02 9.93
CA LEU A 31 -6.92 20.28 10.76
C LEU A 31 -7.84 19.05 10.85
N ASN A 32 -8.05 18.33 9.74
CA ASN A 32 -8.91 17.14 9.76
C ASN A 32 -8.26 16.02 10.55
N PHE A 33 -6.93 15.92 10.53
CA PHE A 33 -6.20 14.96 11.35
C PHE A 33 -6.34 15.27 12.85
N HIS A 34 -6.23 16.54 13.24
CA HIS A 34 -6.51 16.97 14.62
C HIS A 34 -7.95 16.67 15.03
N VAL A 35 -8.93 17.05 14.21
CA VAL A 35 -10.34 16.76 14.47
C VAL A 35 -10.57 15.24 14.57
N PHE A 36 -9.99 14.46 13.67
CA PHE A 36 -10.11 13.00 13.71
C PHE A 36 -9.60 12.38 15.02
N LEU A 37 -8.54 12.95 15.61
CA LEU A 37 -7.92 12.44 16.84
C LEU A 37 -8.55 12.99 18.13
N GLU A 38 -9.00 14.24 18.12
CA GLU A 38 -9.39 14.99 19.32
C GLU A 38 -10.91 15.13 19.48
N TYR A 39 -11.68 14.82 18.44
CA TYR A 39 -13.13 14.98 18.47
C TYR A 39 -13.79 13.87 19.28
N ASN A 40 -14.43 14.27 20.38
CA ASN A 40 -15.01 13.34 21.37
C ASN A 40 -16.49 12.99 21.12
N GLN A 41 -17.09 13.47 20.03
CA GLN A 41 -18.47 13.14 19.65
C GLN A 41 -18.52 12.24 18.42
N ASP A 42 -19.68 11.66 18.13
CA ASP A 42 -19.86 10.87 16.90
C ASP A 42 -19.71 11.74 15.66
N LEU A 43 -18.70 11.44 14.84
CA LEU A 43 -18.57 12.00 13.50
C LEU A 43 -19.64 11.38 12.60
N SER A 44 -20.79 12.05 12.44
CA SER A 44 -21.77 11.65 11.44
C SER A 44 -21.28 12.05 10.04
N VAL A 45 -20.39 11.26 9.46
CA VAL A 45 -19.97 11.45 8.06
C VAL A 45 -21.16 11.04 7.19
N ARG A 46 -21.85 12.02 6.60
CA ARG A 46 -22.97 11.78 5.67
C ARG A 46 -22.50 10.80 4.58
N GLY A 47 -23.24 9.71 4.39
CA GLY A 47 -22.98 8.76 3.31
C GLY A 47 -23.08 9.42 1.93
N LYS A 48 -22.21 9.00 1.00
CA LYS A 48 -22.18 9.57 -0.36
C LYS A 48 -23.50 9.32 -1.11
N ASN A 49 -24.13 10.37 -1.60
CA ASN A 49 -25.36 10.30 -2.40
C ASN A 49 -25.08 9.70 -3.80
N LYS A 50 -26.13 9.20 -4.49
CA LYS A 50 -26.00 8.67 -5.87
C LYS A 50 -25.32 9.65 -6.84
N LYS A 51 -25.54 10.96 -6.67
CA LYS A 51 -24.92 12.02 -7.46
C LYS A 51 -23.40 12.11 -7.24
N GLU A 52 -22.95 11.99 -6.00
CA GLU A 52 -21.53 12.02 -5.62
C GLU A 52 -20.80 10.74 -6.07
N LYS A 53 -21.49 9.59 -6.05
CA LYS A 53 -20.96 8.35 -6.63
C LYS A 53 -20.78 8.44 -8.15
N LEU A 54 -21.71 9.09 -8.85
CA LEU A 54 -21.62 9.34 -10.28
C LEU A 54 -20.48 10.34 -10.58
N GLU A 55 -20.34 11.38 -9.77
CA GLU A 55 -19.25 12.35 -9.86
C GLU A 55 -17.88 11.71 -9.66
N ASP A 56 -17.73 10.78 -8.71
CA ASP A 56 -16.50 9.99 -8.55
C ASP A 56 -16.21 9.14 -9.81
N PHE A 57 -17.24 8.59 -10.45
CA PHE A 57 -17.09 7.84 -11.70
C PHE A 57 -16.64 8.74 -12.86
N PHE A 58 -17.24 9.93 -12.99
CA PHE A 58 -16.83 10.93 -13.98
C PHE A 58 -15.40 11.44 -13.71
N LYS A 59 -15.03 11.69 -12.44
CA LYS A 59 -13.65 12.06 -12.06
C LYS A 59 -12.67 10.97 -12.46
N ASN A 60 -13.01 9.69 -12.30
CA ASN A 60 -12.15 8.59 -12.71
C ASN A 60 -12.00 8.50 -14.23
N MET A 61 -13.07 8.76 -15.01
CA MET A 61 -13.00 8.79 -16.47
C MET A 61 -12.18 9.99 -16.99
N VAL A 62 -12.39 11.17 -16.40
CA VAL A 62 -11.61 12.39 -16.71
C VAL A 62 -10.14 12.18 -16.38
N LYS A 63 -9.80 11.54 -15.24
CA LYS A 63 -8.42 11.14 -14.92
C LYS A 63 -7.80 10.23 -15.99
N SER A 64 -8.59 9.36 -16.61
CA SER A 64 -8.08 8.46 -17.65
C SER A 64 -7.78 9.18 -18.97
N ALA A 65 -8.65 10.12 -19.38
CA ALA A 65 -8.41 10.97 -20.56
C ALA A 65 -7.28 11.99 -20.31
N ASP A 66 -7.23 12.53 -19.09
CA ASP A 66 -6.16 13.42 -18.64
C ASP A 66 -4.81 12.71 -18.53
N GLY A 67 -4.81 11.43 -18.14
CA GLY A 67 -3.60 10.60 -18.13
C GLY A 67 -2.91 10.51 -19.49
N VAL A 68 -3.68 10.49 -20.59
CA VAL A 68 -3.13 10.49 -21.95
C VAL A 68 -2.46 11.83 -22.27
N ILE A 69 -3.11 12.95 -21.93
CA ILE A 69 -2.57 14.30 -22.15
C ILE A 69 -1.30 14.50 -21.32
N VAL A 70 -1.32 14.09 -20.06
CA VAL A 70 -0.18 14.20 -19.12
C VAL A 70 0.98 13.30 -19.54
N SER A 71 0.71 12.13 -20.14
CA SER A 71 1.74 11.22 -20.64
C SER A 71 2.48 11.74 -21.88
N GLY A 72 1.89 12.68 -22.61
CA GLY A 72 2.48 13.29 -23.81
C GLY A 72 3.47 14.41 -23.52
N VAL A 73 3.50 14.95 -22.30
CA VAL A 73 4.43 16.00 -21.90
C VAL A 73 5.67 15.37 -21.30
N LYS A 74 6.80 15.46 -22.02
CA LYS A 74 8.08 14.96 -21.57
C LYS A 74 8.60 15.85 -20.45
N ASP A 75 8.88 15.26 -19.29
CA ASP A 75 9.55 15.96 -18.19
C ASP A 75 10.96 16.33 -18.64
N VAL A 76 11.31 17.61 -18.52
CA VAL A 76 12.70 18.07 -18.73
C VAL A 76 13.58 17.82 -17.51
N ASP A 77 12.99 17.42 -16.38
CA ASP A 77 13.71 17.07 -15.16
C ASP A 77 14.01 15.57 -15.12
N ASP A 78 15.29 15.23 -15.32
CA ASP A 78 15.80 13.86 -15.36
C ASP A 78 15.49 13.05 -14.09
N PHE A 79 15.41 13.71 -12.93
CA PHE A 79 15.08 13.04 -11.67
C PHE A 79 13.64 12.51 -11.71
N PHE A 80 12.68 13.34 -12.11
CA PHE A 80 11.28 12.93 -12.12
C PHE A 80 10.95 11.93 -13.22
N GLU A 81 11.63 12.01 -14.36
CA GLU A 81 11.50 10.99 -15.40
C GLU A 81 12.03 9.63 -14.90
N HIS A 82 13.22 9.62 -14.27
CA HIS A 82 13.77 8.40 -13.68
C HIS A 82 12.85 7.81 -12.60
N GLU A 83 12.37 8.64 -11.67
CA GLU A 83 11.47 8.21 -10.59
C GLU A 83 10.12 7.71 -11.14
N ARG A 84 9.61 8.29 -12.24
CA ARG A 84 8.39 7.82 -12.91
C ARG A 84 8.57 6.40 -13.45
N THR A 85 9.62 6.15 -14.24
CA THR A 85 9.92 4.82 -14.77
C THR A 85 10.11 3.81 -13.65
N PHE A 86 10.92 4.19 -12.65
CA PHE A 86 11.20 3.37 -11.48
C PHE A 86 9.92 2.99 -10.73
N LEU A 87 9.03 3.96 -10.44
CA LEU A 87 7.81 3.71 -9.68
C LEU A 87 6.82 2.82 -10.43
N VAL A 88 6.71 2.94 -11.75
CA VAL A 88 5.85 2.07 -12.55
C VAL A 88 6.33 0.61 -12.45
N GLU A 89 7.62 0.40 -12.66
CA GLU A 89 8.22 -0.93 -12.59
C GLU A 89 8.15 -1.51 -11.17
N TYR A 90 8.53 -0.71 -10.17
CA TYR A 90 8.48 -1.08 -8.76
C TYR A 90 7.06 -1.44 -8.31
N HIS A 91 6.06 -0.62 -8.66
CA HIS A 91 4.66 -0.86 -8.30
C HIS A 91 4.17 -2.20 -8.86
N ASN A 92 4.46 -2.50 -10.13
CA ASN A 92 4.08 -3.76 -10.74
C ASN A 92 4.75 -4.95 -10.05
N ARG A 93 6.05 -4.84 -9.74
CA ARG A 93 6.76 -5.89 -8.99
C ARG A 93 6.18 -6.13 -7.61
N VAL A 94 5.86 -5.09 -6.86
CA VAL A 94 5.29 -5.21 -5.50
C VAL A 94 3.86 -5.75 -5.56
N LYS A 95 3.07 -5.36 -6.57
CA LYS A 95 1.73 -5.90 -6.81
C LYS A 95 1.79 -7.41 -7.06
N ASP A 96 2.68 -7.85 -7.94
CA ASP A 96 2.84 -9.26 -8.26
C ASP A 96 3.37 -10.06 -7.07
N ALA A 97 4.35 -9.51 -6.35
CA ALA A 97 4.88 -10.10 -5.12
C ALA A 97 3.80 -10.23 -4.04
N SER A 98 2.98 -9.19 -3.83
CA SER A 98 1.86 -9.23 -2.89
C SER A 98 0.88 -10.34 -3.24
N ALA A 99 0.54 -10.50 -4.52
CA ALA A 99 -0.38 -11.56 -4.97
C ALA A 99 0.22 -12.97 -4.78
N LYS A 100 1.54 -13.12 -4.97
CA LYS A 100 2.26 -14.38 -4.70
C LYS A 100 2.30 -14.69 -3.21
N SER A 101 2.58 -13.69 -2.37
CA SER A 101 2.59 -13.82 -0.91
C SER A 101 1.22 -14.26 -0.38
N ASP A 102 0.13 -13.69 -0.90
CA ASP A 102 -1.23 -14.12 -0.54
C ASP A 102 -1.52 -15.57 -0.94
N LYS A 103 -0.96 -16.06 -2.07
CA LYS A 103 -1.08 -17.47 -2.47
C LYS A 103 -0.31 -18.38 -1.51
N MET A 104 0.90 -17.99 -1.13
CA MET A 104 1.74 -18.72 -0.17
C MET A 104 1.04 -18.87 1.18
N THR A 105 0.53 -17.78 1.77
CA THR A 105 -0.23 -17.84 3.04
C THR A 105 -1.45 -18.75 2.93
N ARG A 106 -2.17 -18.75 1.79
CA ARG A 106 -3.29 -19.68 1.56
C ARG A 106 -2.83 -21.14 1.47
N SER A 107 -1.70 -21.40 0.80
CA SER A 107 -1.14 -22.75 0.72
C SER A 107 -0.79 -23.30 2.11
N HIS A 108 -0.16 -22.52 2.98
CA HIS A 108 0.11 -22.96 4.36
C HIS A 108 -1.16 -23.28 5.15
N LYS A 109 -2.23 -22.48 4.99
CA LYS A 109 -3.53 -22.77 5.61
C LYS A 109 -4.10 -24.10 5.13
N ASN A 110 -4.07 -24.35 3.82
CA ASN A 110 -4.55 -25.61 3.26
C ASN A 110 -3.74 -26.82 3.79
N VAL A 111 -2.41 -26.69 3.88
CA VAL A 111 -1.54 -27.75 4.43
C VAL A 111 -1.85 -28.01 5.91
N ALA A 112 -2.08 -26.95 6.70
CA ALA A 112 -2.48 -27.09 8.10
C ALA A 112 -3.84 -27.81 8.24
N ASP A 113 -4.80 -27.52 7.35
CA ASP A 113 -6.10 -28.20 7.32
C ASP A 113 -5.96 -29.69 6.93
N ASP A 114 -5.07 -30.00 5.98
CA ASP A 114 -4.76 -31.39 5.61
C ASP A 114 -4.13 -32.15 6.78
N TYR A 115 -3.18 -31.54 7.50
CA TYR A 115 -2.61 -32.12 8.72
C TYR A 115 -3.68 -32.36 9.79
N ASN A 116 -4.62 -31.43 9.95
CA ASN A 116 -5.74 -31.63 10.88
C ASN A 116 -6.60 -32.83 10.50
N ARG A 117 -6.91 -32.97 9.20
CA ARG A 117 -7.73 -34.06 8.68
C ARG A 117 -7.05 -35.41 8.86
N ILE A 118 -5.78 -35.52 8.46
CA ILE A 118 -4.99 -36.75 8.61
C ILE A 118 -4.85 -37.12 10.09
N GLY A 119 -4.47 -36.15 10.94
CA GLY A 119 -4.32 -36.35 12.38
C GLY A 119 -5.62 -36.83 13.03
N SER A 120 -6.76 -36.24 12.67
CA SER A 120 -8.08 -36.66 13.19
C SER A 120 -8.48 -38.07 12.73
N SER A 121 -8.22 -38.42 11.47
CA SER A 121 -8.48 -39.77 10.96
C SER A 121 -7.62 -40.83 11.68
N LEU A 122 -6.34 -40.55 11.90
CA LEU A 122 -5.44 -41.42 12.65
C LEU A 122 -5.86 -41.54 14.12
N TYR A 123 -6.32 -40.45 14.72
CA TYR A 123 -6.86 -40.47 16.08
C TYR A 123 -8.04 -41.43 16.18
N ALA A 124 -9.01 -41.30 15.28
CA ALA A 124 -10.20 -42.15 15.25
C ALA A 124 -9.83 -43.64 15.14
N LEU A 125 -8.93 -44.00 14.23
CA LEU A 125 -8.42 -45.37 14.08
C LEU A 125 -7.69 -45.86 15.35
N GLY A 126 -6.91 -44.98 15.99
CA GLY A 126 -6.20 -45.29 17.22
C GLY A 126 -7.11 -45.51 18.44
N THR A 127 -8.37 -45.05 18.38
CA THR A 127 -9.36 -45.22 19.46
C THR A 127 -10.29 -46.42 19.28
N GLN A 128 -10.20 -47.17 18.17
CA GLN A 128 -11.13 -48.27 17.89
C GLN A 128 -10.85 -49.53 18.73
N ASP A 129 -9.59 -49.91 18.91
CA ASP A 129 -9.18 -51.12 19.65
C ASP A 129 -7.90 -50.88 20.47
N SER A 130 -7.56 -51.83 21.36
CA SER A 130 -6.42 -51.73 22.30
C SER A 130 -5.14 -52.44 21.84
N THR A 131 -4.93 -52.50 20.52
CA THR A 131 -3.73 -53.11 19.93
C THR A 131 -2.53 -52.15 19.93
N ASP A 132 -1.31 -52.68 19.80
CA ASP A 132 -0.10 -51.83 19.74
C ASP A 132 -0.05 -50.94 18.49
N ILE A 133 -0.68 -51.37 17.38
CA ILE A 133 -0.82 -50.53 16.18
C ILE A 133 -1.74 -49.32 16.43
N CYS A 134 -2.77 -49.46 17.27
CA CYS A 134 -3.64 -48.34 17.67
C CYS A 134 -2.87 -47.29 18.48
N LYS A 135 -1.97 -47.72 19.39
CA LYS A 135 -1.07 -46.78 20.11
C LYS A 135 -0.15 -46.03 19.16
N PHE A 136 0.35 -46.70 18.12
CA PHE A 136 1.14 -46.05 17.07
C PHE A 136 0.33 -44.99 16.32
N PHE A 137 -0.91 -45.28 15.92
CA PHE A 137 -1.79 -44.28 15.27
C PHE A 137 -2.06 -43.06 16.14
N LEU A 138 -2.31 -43.25 17.44
CA LEU A 138 -2.45 -42.13 18.38
C LEU A 138 -1.17 -41.27 18.43
N LYS A 139 0.00 -41.91 18.39
CA LYS A 139 1.28 -41.18 18.39
C LYS A 139 1.51 -40.37 17.11
N VAL A 140 1.18 -40.95 15.95
CA VAL A 140 1.26 -40.25 14.67
C VAL A 140 0.23 -39.13 14.58
N SER A 141 -0.97 -39.31 15.13
CA SER A 141 -1.98 -38.25 15.26
C SER A 141 -1.46 -37.06 16.07
N GLU A 142 -0.82 -37.32 17.23
CA GLU A 142 -0.19 -36.28 18.05
C GLU A 142 0.88 -35.51 17.27
N LEU A 143 1.66 -36.22 16.42
CA LEU A 143 2.66 -35.60 15.56
C LEU A 143 2.00 -34.64 14.55
N PHE A 144 0.93 -35.05 13.87
CA PHE A 144 0.21 -34.19 12.93
C PHE A 144 -0.39 -32.94 13.62
N ASP A 145 -0.89 -33.04 14.84
CA ASP A 145 -1.36 -31.84 15.57
C ASP A 145 -0.21 -30.88 15.90
N LYS A 146 0.97 -31.39 16.22
CA LYS A 146 2.18 -30.56 16.42
C LYS A 146 2.61 -29.91 15.11
N THR A 147 2.70 -30.66 14.01
CA THR A 147 3.10 -30.13 12.69
C THR A 147 2.09 -29.10 12.20
N ARG A 148 0.79 -29.33 12.37
CA ARG A 148 -0.27 -28.34 12.07
C ARG A 148 -0.05 -27.01 12.80
N LYS A 149 0.30 -27.05 14.09
CA LYS A 149 0.55 -25.83 14.87
C LYS A 149 1.79 -25.08 14.40
N ILE A 150 2.83 -25.79 13.95
CA ILE A 150 4.02 -25.20 13.34
C ILE A 150 3.66 -24.55 12.00
N GLU A 151 2.96 -25.27 11.13
CA GLU A 151 2.52 -24.79 9.82
C GLU A 151 1.65 -23.52 9.93
N ALA A 152 0.70 -23.52 10.87
CA ALA A 152 -0.14 -22.35 11.15
C ALA A 152 0.68 -21.16 11.66
N ARG A 153 1.78 -21.40 12.37
CA ARG A 153 2.69 -20.36 12.85
C ARG A 153 3.53 -19.79 11.69
N VAL A 154 4.09 -20.64 10.84
CA VAL A 154 4.79 -20.23 9.60
C VAL A 154 3.90 -19.30 8.79
N SER A 155 2.67 -19.73 8.50
CA SER A 155 1.67 -18.92 7.77
C SER A 155 1.47 -17.53 8.37
N ALA A 156 1.35 -17.44 9.70
CA ALA A 156 1.11 -16.18 10.40
C ALA A 156 2.32 -15.26 10.42
N ASP A 157 3.51 -15.82 10.63
CA ASP A 157 4.77 -15.09 10.68
C ASP A 157 5.15 -14.55 9.28
N GLU A 158 4.98 -15.35 8.23
CA GLU A 158 5.14 -14.93 6.84
C GLU A 158 4.12 -13.87 6.42
N ASP A 159 2.84 -14.02 6.78
CA ASP A 159 1.80 -13.03 6.47
C ASP A 159 2.14 -11.67 7.12
N LEU A 160 2.63 -11.71 8.37
CA LEU A 160 3.01 -10.51 9.12
C LEU A 160 4.27 -9.83 8.55
N LYS A 161 5.32 -10.59 8.23
CA LYS A 161 6.62 -10.02 7.82
C LYS A 161 6.73 -9.74 6.34
N LEU A 162 6.03 -10.50 5.49
CA LEU A 162 6.12 -10.39 4.04
C LEU A 162 4.84 -9.83 3.42
N SER A 163 3.70 -10.49 3.61
CA SER A 163 2.45 -10.11 2.94
C SER A 163 2.00 -8.71 3.33
N ASP A 164 2.01 -8.37 4.62
CA ASP A 164 1.60 -7.05 5.10
C ASP A 164 2.55 -5.94 4.65
N LEU A 165 3.86 -6.21 4.65
CA LEU A 165 4.85 -5.29 4.13
C LEU A 165 4.64 -4.99 2.64
N LEU A 166 4.42 -6.03 1.83
CA LEU A 166 4.17 -5.88 0.40
C LEU A 166 2.89 -5.10 0.12
N LYS A 167 1.80 -5.40 0.84
CA LYS A 167 0.53 -4.66 0.74
C LYS A 167 0.68 -3.20 1.14
N TYR A 168 1.48 -2.91 2.17
CA TYR A 168 1.78 -1.55 2.59
C TYR A 168 2.50 -0.79 1.48
N TYR A 169 3.60 -1.35 0.94
CA TYR A 169 4.37 -0.69 -0.10
C TYR A 169 3.68 -0.68 -1.48
N LEU A 170 2.69 -1.55 -1.71
CA LEU A 170 1.79 -1.45 -2.85
C LEU A 170 0.94 -0.16 -2.77
N ARG A 171 0.38 0.14 -1.60
CA ARG A 171 -0.40 1.37 -1.37
C ARG A 171 0.48 2.62 -1.44
N GLU A 172 1.66 2.56 -0.82
CA GLU A 172 2.62 3.67 -0.85
C GLU A 172 3.14 3.97 -2.26
N SER A 173 3.46 2.94 -3.05
CA SER A 173 3.86 3.14 -4.45
C SER A 173 2.74 3.73 -5.29
N GLN A 174 1.48 3.38 -5.02
CA GLN A 174 0.35 4.03 -5.68
C GLN A 174 0.24 5.52 -5.28
N ALA A 175 0.40 5.85 -3.99
CA ALA A 175 0.41 7.24 -3.54
C ALA A 175 1.54 8.06 -4.17
N ALA A 176 2.73 7.47 -4.33
CA ALA A 176 3.86 8.09 -5.03
C ALA A 176 3.58 8.30 -6.53
N LYS A 177 2.92 7.35 -7.20
CA LYS A 177 2.45 7.53 -8.59
C LYS A 177 1.43 8.66 -8.71
N ASP A 178 0.49 8.75 -7.77
CA ASP A 178 -0.53 9.80 -7.75
C ASP A 178 0.08 11.19 -7.48
N LEU A 179 1.16 11.26 -6.69
CA LEU A 179 1.96 12.47 -6.50
C LEU A 179 2.65 12.89 -7.81
N LEU A 180 3.33 11.97 -8.50
CA LEU A 180 3.95 12.26 -9.79
C LEU A 180 2.93 12.70 -10.85
N TYR A 181 1.75 12.07 -10.88
CA TYR A 181 0.68 12.48 -11.77
C TYR A 181 0.20 13.91 -11.47
N ARG A 182 -0.03 14.25 -10.20
CA ARG A 182 -0.40 15.64 -9.80
C ARG A 182 0.66 16.66 -10.18
N ARG A 183 1.94 16.33 -9.99
CA ARG A 183 3.06 17.19 -10.43
C ARG A 183 3.04 17.37 -11.94
N SER A 184 2.95 16.27 -12.69
CA SER A 184 2.94 16.29 -14.15
C SER A 184 1.75 17.10 -14.68
N ARG A 185 0.58 16.98 -14.05
CA ARG A 185 -0.59 17.80 -14.40
C ARG A 185 -0.35 19.28 -14.14
N SER A 186 0.31 19.63 -13.03
CA SER A 186 0.69 21.02 -12.75
C SER A 186 1.70 21.58 -13.75
N LEU A 187 2.57 20.73 -14.32
CA LEU A 187 3.47 21.11 -15.42
C LEU A 187 2.67 21.43 -16.68
N VAL A 188 1.71 20.58 -17.07
CA VAL A 188 0.83 20.84 -18.22
C VAL A 188 0.06 22.16 -18.05
N ASP A 189 -0.50 22.41 -16.87
CA ASP A 189 -1.20 23.66 -16.57
C ASP A 189 -0.26 24.87 -16.72
N TYR A 190 0.99 24.77 -16.25
CA TYR A 190 2.01 25.80 -16.37
C TYR A 190 2.43 26.05 -17.83
N GLU A 191 2.69 25.02 -18.62
CA GLU A 191 3.02 25.16 -20.04
C GLU A 191 1.89 25.80 -20.85
N ASN A 192 0.64 25.46 -20.53
CA ASN A 192 -0.53 26.06 -21.15
C ASN A 192 -0.67 27.55 -20.79
N ALA A 193 -0.41 27.91 -19.53
CA ALA A 193 -0.40 29.30 -19.09
C ALA A 193 0.72 30.11 -19.76
N ASN A 194 1.92 29.53 -19.93
CA ASN A 194 3.01 30.13 -20.72
C ASN A 194 2.59 30.40 -22.17
N LYS A 195 2.03 29.39 -22.86
CA LYS A 195 1.54 29.56 -24.25
C LYS A 195 0.43 30.62 -24.35
N ALA A 196 -0.42 30.73 -23.33
CA ALA A 196 -1.47 31.75 -23.29
C ALA A 196 -0.89 33.16 -23.10
N LEU A 197 0.11 33.31 -22.23
CA LEU A 197 0.85 34.55 -22.04
C LEU A 197 1.56 35.01 -23.32
N ASP A 198 2.21 34.10 -24.04
CA ASP A 198 2.85 34.42 -25.32
C ASP A 198 1.85 34.94 -26.36
N LYS A 199 0.65 34.33 -26.42
CA LYS A 199 -0.45 34.79 -27.29
C LYS A 199 -1.00 36.15 -26.87
N ALA A 200 -1.13 36.39 -25.57
CA ALA A 200 -1.59 37.67 -25.03
C ALA A 200 -0.59 38.80 -25.36
N ARG A 201 0.70 38.54 -25.18
CA ARG A 201 1.82 39.43 -25.56
C ARG A 201 1.82 39.73 -27.05
N ALA A 202 1.69 38.70 -27.90
CA ALA A 202 1.65 38.86 -29.35
C ALA A 202 0.45 39.71 -29.83
N LYS A 203 -0.68 39.69 -29.11
CA LYS A 203 -1.89 40.47 -29.42
C LYS A 203 -1.96 41.81 -28.68
N ASN A 204 -1.00 42.11 -27.78
CA ASN A 204 -1.04 43.24 -26.84
C ASN A 204 -2.39 43.38 -26.11
N LYS A 205 -3.01 42.24 -25.75
CA LYS A 205 -4.33 42.21 -25.11
C LYS A 205 -4.32 41.26 -23.91
N ASP A 206 -4.91 41.69 -22.80
CA ASP A 206 -5.08 40.90 -21.57
C ASP A 206 -3.76 40.38 -20.95
N VAL A 207 -2.63 41.05 -21.25
CA VAL A 207 -1.27 40.61 -20.86
C VAL A 207 -1.13 40.44 -19.36
N LEU A 208 -1.58 41.42 -18.57
CA LEU A 208 -1.44 41.42 -17.11
C LEU A 208 -2.20 40.25 -16.45
N GLN A 209 -3.37 39.90 -16.99
CA GLN A 209 -4.16 38.76 -16.51
C GLN A 209 -3.48 37.43 -16.84
N ALA A 210 -2.97 37.30 -18.07
CA ALA A 210 -2.24 36.11 -18.50
C ALA A 210 -0.95 35.92 -17.70
N GLU A 211 -0.24 37.00 -17.37
CA GLU A 211 0.99 37.00 -16.58
C GLU A 211 0.72 36.57 -15.14
N THR A 212 -0.33 37.12 -14.51
CA THR A 212 -0.77 36.69 -13.17
C THR A 212 -1.10 35.20 -13.14
N THR A 213 -1.80 34.71 -14.18
CA THR A 213 -2.20 33.30 -14.28
C THR A 213 -0.98 32.38 -14.43
N GLN A 214 -0.05 32.77 -15.30
CA GLN A 214 1.22 32.06 -15.49
C GLN A 214 2.02 32.01 -14.19
N GLN A 215 2.10 33.10 -13.44
CA GLN A 215 2.83 33.17 -12.18
C GLN A 215 2.22 32.23 -11.13
N ILE A 216 0.89 32.18 -11.02
CA ILE A 216 0.19 31.25 -10.11
C ILE A 216 0.47 29.79 -10.48
N CYS A 217 0.40 29.45 -11.77
CA CYS A 217 0.70 28.09 -12.24
C CYS A 217 2.17 27.71 -12.01
N CYS A 218 3.09 28.65 -12.21
CA CYS A 218 4.52 28.47 -11.96
C CYS A 218 4.79 28.15 -10.49
N GLN A 219 4.33 29.02 -9.58
CA GLN A 219 4.50 28.83 -8.13
C GLN A 219 3.90 27.52 -7.64
N LYS A 220 2.73 27.14 -8.17
CA LYS A 220 2.09 25.85 -7.85
C LYS A 220 2.96 24.67 -8.32
N PHE A 221 3.50 24.73 -9.54
CA PHE A 221 4.36 23.70 -10.10
C PHE A 221 5.70 23.58 -9.34
N GLU A 222 6.32 24.69 -8.98
CA GLU A 222 7.56 24.72 -8.18
C GLU A 222 7.33 24.09 -6.81
N LYS A 223 6.28 24.53 -6.10
CA LYS A 223 5.95 24.01 -4.76
C LYS A 223 5.64 22.51 -4.76
N ILE A 224 4.87 22.01 -5.73
CA ILE A 224 4.60 20.57 -5.82
C ILE A 224 5.86 19.79 -6.22
N SER A 225 6.74 20.36 -7.04
CA SER A 225 7.99 19.72 -7.43
C SER A 225 8.96 19.61 -6.26
N GLU A 226 9.14 20.67 -5.47
CA GLU A 226 9.97 20.63 -4.26
C GLU A 226 9.47 19.58 -3.26
N SER A 227 8.17 19.61 -2.94
CA SER A 227 7.56 18.63 -2.05
C SER A 227 7.66 17.22 -2.63
N ALA A 228 7.41 17.03 -3.92
CA ALA A 228 7.46 15.70 -4.52
C ALA A 228 8.87 15.11 -4.50
N LYS A 229 9.90 15.92 -4.74
CA LYS A 229 11.29 15.49 -4.68
C LYS A 229 11.67 14.98 -3.30
N GLN A 230 11.32 15.74 -2.26
CA GLN A 230 11.57 15.35 -0.88
C GLN A 230 10.84 14.05 -0.51
N GLU A 231 9.54 13.95 -0.83
CA GLU A 231 8.75 12.74 -0.53
C GLU A 231 9.27 11.48 -1.23
N LEU A 232 9.76 11.59 -2.47
CA LEU A 232 10.33 10.45 -3.21
C LEU A 232 11.65 9.98 -2.60
N ILE A 233 12.50 10.90 -2.16
CA ILE A 233 13.75 10.58 -1.45
C ILE A 233 13.45 9.88 -0.12
N ASP A 234 12.50 10.41 0.65
CA ASP A 234 12.09 9.83 1.93
C ASP A 234 11.42 8.46 1.74
N PHE A 235 10.60 8.32 0.70
CA PHE A 235 9.99 7.04 0.30
C PHE A 235 11.07 5.99 0.02
N LYS A 236 12.09 6.31 -0.78
CA LYS A 236 13.20 5.40 -1.08
C LYS A 236 13.92 4.95 0.19
N THR A 237 14.27 5.89 1.07
CA THR A 237 15.00 5.62 2.32
C THR A 237 14.18 4.72 3.24
N ARG A 238 12.92 5.09 3.51
CA ARG A 238 12.02 4.33 4.39
C ARG A 238 11.74 2.94 3.85
N ARG A 239 11.53 2.82 2.54
CA ARG A 239 11.34 1.54 1.87
C ARG A 239 12.50 0.59 2.08
N VAL A 240 13.72 1.02 1.76
CA VAL A 240 14.89 0.14 1.85
C VAL A 240 15.10 -0.35 3.29
N ALA A 241 14.96 0.56 4.27
CA ALA A 241 15.07 0.19 5.68
C ALA A 241 13.99 -0.83 6.10
N ALA A 242 12.73 -0.61 5.71
CA ALA A 242 11.63 -1.50 6.07
C ALA A 242 11.76 -2.90 5.45
N PHE A 243 12.09 -2.99 4.16
CA PHE A 243 12.32 -4.27 3.49
C PHE A 243 13.51 -5.02 4.08
N ARG A 244 14.63 -4.32 4.32
CA ARG A 244 15.80 -4.94 4.96
C ARG A 244 15.45 -5.54 6.30
N LYS A 245 14.80 -4.77 7.18
CA LYS A 245 14.40 -5.23 8.52
C LYS A 245 13.51 -6.47 8.45
N ASN A 246 12.42 -6.39 7.68
CA ASN A 246 11.43 -7.46 7.64
C ASN A 246 11.96 -8.74 6.97
N LEU A 247 12.79 -8.63 5.93
CA LEU A 247 13.38 -9.81 5.28
C LEU A 247 14.40 -10.52 6.17
N VAL A 248 15.17 -9.77 6.98
CA VAL A 248 16.08 -10.36 7.98
C VAL A 248 15.27 -11.08 9.06
N GLU A 249 14.27 -10.40 9.64
CA GLU A 249 13.39 -11.00 10.66
C GLU A 249 12.65 -12.23 10.11
N LEU A 250 12.21 -12.21 8.85
CA LEU A 250 11.60 -13.36 8.19
C LEU A 250 12.58 -14.53 8.09
N ALA A 251 13.81 -14.29 7.61
CA ALA A 251 14.82 -15.34 7.50
C ALA A 251 15.15 -15.98 8.86
N GLU A 252 15.20 -15.18 9.93
CA GLU A 252 15.37 -15.69 11.30
C GLU A 252 14.20 -16.58 11.75
N LEU A 253 12.96 -16.21 11.39
CA LEU A 253 11.76 -17.00 11.67
C LEU A 253 11.77 -18.31 10.87
N GLU A 254 12.11 -18.29 9.58
CA GLU A 254 12.26 -19.49 8.75
C GLU A 254 13.25 -20.49 9.37
N LEU A 255 14.43 -20.02 9.81
CA LEU A 255 15.42 -20.84 10.49
C LEU A 255 14.91 -21.42 11.82
N LYS A 256 14.00 -20.71 12.49
CA LYS A 256 13.37 -21.19 13.73
C LYS A 256 12.27 -22.21 13.44
N HIS A 257 11.52 -22.06 12.36
CA HIS A 257 10.48 -23.01 11.95
C HIS A 257 11.05 -24.33 11.45
N ALA A 258 12.23 -24.30 10.83
CA ALA A 258 12.92 -25.48 10.33
C ALA A 258 13.55 -26.38 11.43
N LYS A 259 13.71 -25.86 12.66
CA LYS A 259 14.27 -26.59 13.81
C LYS A 259 13.19 -27.27 14.63
#